data_AF-A0A7W1Z3F5-F1
#
_entry.id   AF-A0A7W1Z3F5-F1
#
_cell.length_a   1.000
_cell.length_b   1.000
_cell.length_c   1.000
_cell.angle_alpha   90.00
_cell.angle_beta   90.00
_cell.angle_gamma   90.00
#
_symmetry.space_group_name_H-M   'P 1'
#
loop_
_entity.id
_entity.type
_entity.pdbx_description
1 polymer ?
#
loop_
_entity_poly.entity_id
_entity_poly.type
_entity_poly.pdbx_seq_one_letter_code
_entity_poly.pdbx_strand_id
1 'polypeptide(L)'
;MSTFRSRYEIETIELANSTGLTFAFFQNGGLFRAMCDDVMINQILGNPLEGALNNVYLRLRTADAITFVPLTGPPSPSTFAYSPHQARWQGHWQDLAYTCSLTLHPEATLWFWTIDIHNTASTDRLCDVIYTQDIGLAHEGAVRNNEAYCSHYIDHSVLTHDTYGPVVYSRQNQACGDQHPWLMQGCTTHTRGFVTDGLPFYGLAYKHTNIPVGLTQDCLVSVKQQYEMAFSGLQSDILQIAPGESRSVTFYAEYVPHHPEPTQAADADRIPSTINRIERLQDRPPNRVFTPQPAANTILHNLTMLTGQDLTDDDVQALLPDRRRHDEVQDGTLLSFFYADATHVVLKAKEELVERQHGHILRSGSALIPQDDGLSSTTHMAGVFHSHLSIGNTSFN
;
A
#
# COMPACT_ATOMS: atom_id res chain seq x y z
N MET A 1 -0.44 13.49 -33.09
CA MET A 1 -1.22 12.34 -32.59
C MET A 1 -0.37 11.66 -31.55
N SER A 2 -0.72 11.78 -30.26
CA SER A 2 -0.08 10.98 -29.20
C SER A 2 -0.52 9.53 -29.40
N THR A 3 0.40 8.66 -29.78
CA THR A 3 0.18 7.22 -29.72
C THR A 3 -0.03 6.87 -28.25
N PHE A 4 -1.22 6.38 -27.90
CA PHE A 4 -1.46 5.79 -26.59
C PHE A 4 -0.55 4.57 -26.49
N ARG A 5 0.43 4.64 -25.59
CA ARG A 5 1.30 3.51 -25.30
C ARG A 5 0.50 2.48 -24.50
N SER A 6 0.63 1.21 -24.84
CA SER A 6 0.05 0.16 -24.00
C SER A 6 0.77 0.12 -22.63
N ARG A 7 0.15 -0.46 -21.60
CA ARG A 7 0.83 -0.59 -20.29
C ARG A 7 2.16 -1.37 -20.36
N TYR A 8 2.31 -2.23 -21.37
CA TYR A 8 3.53 -3.01 -21.63
C TYR A 8 4.62 -2.18 -22.33
N GLU A 9 4.28 -0.96 -22.78
CA GLU A 9 5.18 0.02 -23.38
C GLU A 9 5.49 1.18 -22.42
N ILE A 10 4.97 1.11 -21.18
CA ILE A 10 5.38 2.04 -20.12
C ILE A 10 6.79 1.65 -19.73
N GLU A 11 7.74 2.54 -20.00
CA GLU A 11 9.14 2.34 -19.66
C GLU A 11 9.30 2.27 -18.14
N THR A 12 9.72 1.10 -17.66
CA THR A 12 10.08 0.88 -16.26
C THR A 12 11.59 0.80 -16.09
N ILE A 13 12.06 1.27 -14.95
CA ILE A 13 13.42 1.10 -14.47
C ILE A 13 13.43 -0.14 -13.59
N GLU A 14 14.21 -1.14 -13.98
CA GLU A 14 14.33 -2.39 -13.24
C GLU A 14 15.63 -2.43 -12.43
N LEU A 15 15.51 -2.76 -11.15
CA LEU A 15 16.59 -3.18 -10.29
C LEU A 15 16.52 -4.69 -10.14
N ALA A 16 17.66 -5.37 -10.23
CA ALA A 16 17.73 -6.82 -10.10
C ALA A 16 18.96 -7.24 -9.29
N ASN A 17 18.91 -8.40 -8.66
CA ASN A 17 20.08 -9.04 -8.03
C ASN A 17 20.33 -10.45 -8.58
N SER A 18 21.36 -11.13 -8.06
CA SER A 18 21.73 -12.48 -8.53
C SER A 18 20.78 -13.60 -8.12
N THR A 19 19.80 -13.32 -7.25
CA THR A 19 18.88 -14.30 -6.69
C THR A 19 17.50 -14.30 -7.34
N GLY A 20 17.30 -13.50 -8.41
CA GLY A 20 16.01 -13.37 -9.08
C GLY A 20 15.09 -12.29 -8.47
N LEU A 21 15.52 -11.60 -7.40
CA LEU A 21 14.77 -10.49 -6.82
C LEU A 21 14.85 -9.28 -7.76
N THR A 22 13.68 -8.77 -8.15
CA THR A 22 13.53 -7.62 -9.03
C THR A 22 12.54 -6.60 -8.48
N PHE A 23 12.85 -5.32 -8.68
CA PHE A 23 11.95 -4.20 -8.40
C PHE A 23 11.88 -3.32 -9.63
N ALA A 24 10.67 -3.19 -10.19
CA ALA A 24 10.41 -2.32 -11.32
C ALA A 24 9.74 -1.03 -10.86
N PHE A 25 10.27 0.10 -11.30
CA PHE A 25 9.78 1.44 -10.99
C PHE A 25 9.35 2.17 -12.26
N PHE A 26 8.35 3.04 -12.14
CA PHE A 26 8.11 4.07 -13.14
C PHE A 26 9.23 5.13 -13.09
N GLN A 27 9.35 5.93 -14.15
CA GLN A 27 10.32 7.02 -14.21
C GLN A 27 10.11 8.09 -13.12
N ASN A 28 8.90 8.20 -12.57
CA ASN A 28 8.57 9.07 -11.44
C ASN A 28 8.93 8.47 -10.06
N GLY A 29 9.59 7.31 -10.02
CA GLY A 29 10.00 6.65 -8.79
C GLY A 29 8.87 5.96 -8.03
N GLY A 30 7.69 5.80 -8.64
CA GLY A 30 6.63 4.91 -8.12
C GLY A 30 6.97 3.46 -8.36
N LEU A 31 6.78 2.60 -7.37
CA LEU A 31 6.89 1.15 -7.54
C LEU A 31 5.79 0.69 -8.50
N PHE A 32 6.17 -0.11 -9.51
CA PHE A 32 5.23 -0.85 -10.34
C PHE A 32 4.98 -2.24 -9.75
N ARG A 33 6.06 -2.99 -9.53
CA ARG A 33 6.01 -4.33 -8.93
C ARG A 33 7.34 -4.75 -8.32
N ALA A 34 7.27 -5.63 -7.34
CA ALA A 34 8.38 -6.36 -6.76
C ALA A 34 8.15 -7.86 -6.98
N MET A 35 9.17 -8.57 -7.47
CA MET A 35 9.09 -10.00 -7.79
C MET A 35 10.34 -10.74 -7.33
N CYS A 36 10.20 -12.03 -7.07
CA CYS A 36 11.33 -12.95 -7.05
C CYS A 36 11.01 -14.09 -8.02
N ASP A 37 11.77 -14.16 -9.11
CA ASP A 37 11.47 -15.02 -10.25
C ASP A 37 10.02 -14.83 -10.74
N ASP A 38 9.16 -15.84 -10.58
CA ASP A 38 7.76 -15.82 -11.01
C ASP A 38 6.76 -15.53 -9.87
N VAL A 39 7.25 -15.29 -8.64
CA VAL A 39 6.42 -14.91 -7.48
C VAL A 39 6.37 -13.39 -7.36
N MET A 40 5.17 -12.85 -7.39
CA MET A 40 4.91 -11.43 -7.14
C MET A 40 4.83 -11.18 -5.63
N ILE A 41 5.67 -10.28 -5.13
CA ILE A 41 5.77 -9.96 -3.70
C ILE A 41 4.64 -9.00 -3.31
N ASN A 42 4.39 -7.96 -4.09
CA ASN A 42 3.29 -7.03 -3.84
C ASN A 42 1.94 -7.62 -4.26
N GLN A 43 0.85 -7.08 -3.71
CA GLN A 43 -0.51 -7.51 -3.97
C GLN A 43 -1.09 -6.79 -5.20
N ILE A 44 -0.89 -5.48 -5.30
CA ILE A 44 -1.47 -4.64 -6.36
C ILE A 44 -0.35 -4.05 -7.20
N LEU A 45 -0.47 -4.17 -8.53
CA LEU A 45 0.42 -3.47 -9.45
C LEU A 45 0.26 -1.95 -9.30
N GLY A 46 1.37 -1.25 -9.11
CA GLY A 46 1.34 0.21 -9.09
C GLY A 46 0.91 0.79 -10.43
N ASN A 47 0.45 2.03 -10.40
CA ASN A 47 0.11 2.77 -11.61
C ASN A 47 0.93 4.08 -11.70
N PRO A 48 1.13 4.64 -12.91
CA PRO A 48 1.95 5.85 -13.05
C PRO A 48 1.42 7.09 -12.35
N LEU A 49 0.13 7.14 -12.00
CA LEU A 49 -0.51 8.32 -11.40
C LEU A 49 -0.39 8.34 -9.87
N GLU A 50 -0.64 7.19 -9.23
CA GLU A 50 -0.69 7.09 -7.76
C GLU A 50 0.51 6.33 -7.18
N GLY A 51 1.20 5.53 -8.00
CA GLY A 51 2.21 4.58 -7.53
C GLY A 51 1.59 3.27 -7.06
N ALA A 52 2.22 2.64 -6.07
CA ALA A 52 1.74 1.41 -5.42
C ALA A 52 1.32 1.69 -3.97
N LEU A 53 0.70 0.70 -3.32
CA LEU A 53 0.35 0.74 -1.90
C LEU A 53 1.60 0.68 -0.99
N ASN A 54 2.69 0.11 -1.49
CA ASN A 54 4.00 0.24 -0.87
C ASN A 54 4.46 1.70 -0.88
N ASN A 55 4.81 2.22 0.28
CA ASN A 55 5.45 3.51 0.43
C ASN A 55 6.26 3.55 1.74
N VAL A 56 6.99 4.64 1.92
CA VAL A 56 7.64 5.00 3.16
C VAL A 56 7.20 6.41 3.51
N TYR A 57 6.63 6.62 4.69
CA TYR A 57 6.10 7.91 5.13
C TYR A 57 6.97 8.46 6.25
N LEU A 58 7.43 9.71 6.09
CA LEU A 58 8.04 10.46 7.19
C LEU A 58 6.95 11.27 7.88
N ARG A 59 6.88 11.18 9.21
CA ARG A 59 5.93 11.95 10.01
C ARG A 59 6.65 12.94 10.91
N LEU A 60 6.15 14.17 10.93
CA LEU A 60 6.58 15.19 11.89
C LEU A 60 5.54 15.32 12.99
N ARG A 61 6.02 15.34 14.23
CA ARG A 61 5.21 15.39 15.44
C ARG A 61 5.40 16.72 16.14
N THR A 62 4.28 17.38 16.40
CA THR A 62 4.21 18.61 17.19
C THR A 62 3.21 18.41 18.32
N ALA A 63 3.12 19.39 19.23
CA ALA A 63 2.11 19.35 20.28
C ALA A 63 0.67 19.37 19.72
N ASP A 64 0.47 20.00 18.56
CA ASP A 64 -0.85 20.24 17.97
C ASP A 64 -1.28 19.17 16.96
N ALA A 65 -0.32 18.58 16.23
CA ALA A 65 -0.62 17.66 15.14
C ALA A 65 0.52 16.69 14.80
N ILE A 66 0.13 15.55 14.20
CA ILE A 66 0.99 14.67 13.43
C ILE A 66 0.71 14.95 11.95
N THR A 67 1.75 15.37 11.22
CA THR A 67 1.68 15.55 9.76
C THR A 67 2.61 14.55 9.10
N PHE A 68 2.39 14.25 7.81
CA PHE A 68 3.17 13.24 7.11
C PHE A 68 3.44 13.62 5.64
N VAL A 69 4.46 13.00 5.07
CA VAL A 69 4.79 13.07 3.64
C VAL A 69 5.20 11.67 3.14
N PRO A 70 4.68 11.19 1.99
CA PRO A 70 5.24 10.02 1.33
C PRO A 70 6.63 10.35 0.79
N LEU A 71 7.57 9.44 0.97
CA LEU A 71 8.95 9.61 0.51
C LEU A 71 9.16 9.06 -0.90
N THR A 72 8.31 8.12 -1.33
CA THR A 72 8.39 7.47 -2.65
C THR A 72 7.15 7.75 -3.50
N GLY A 73 7.28 7.51 -4.80
CA GLY A 73 6.20 7.60 -5.76
C GLY A 73 5.76 9.02 -6.15
N PRO A 74 4.77 9.12 -7.03
CA PRO A 74 4.31 10.38 -7.61
C PRO A 74 3.86 11.45 -6.60
N PRO A 75 3.20 11.12 -5.47
CA PRO A 75 2.80 12.11 -4.46
C PRO A 75 3.96 12.67 -3.62
N SER A 76 5.17 12.09 -3.73
CA SER A 76 6.33 12.54 -2.97
C SER A 76 6.98 13.78 -3.59
N PRO A 77 7.48 14.74 -2.78
CA PRO A 77 8.25 15.87 -3.28
C PRO A 77 9.70 15.49 -3.65
N SER A 78 10.05 14.20 -3.58
CA SER A 78 11.41 13.71 -3.84
C SER A 78 11.82 13.82 -5.30
N THR A 79 13.12 14.06 -5.51
CA THR A 79 13.81 13.69 -6.75
C THR A 79 14.13 12.20 -6.72
N PHE A 80 14.08 11.54 -7.89
CA PHE A 80 14.32 10.11 -8.03
C PHE A 80 15.58 9.83 -8.83
N ALA A 81 16.39 8.88 -8.37
CA ALA A 81 17.55 8.39 -9.08
C ALA A 81 17.77 6.91 -8.77
N TYR A 82 18.46 6.20 -9.67
CA TYR A 82 18.71 4.76 -9.49
C TYR A 82 20.13 4.36 -9.90
N SER A 83 20.53 3.19 -9.44
CA SER A 83 21.74 2.45 -9.79
C SER A 83 21.39 0.96 -9.88
N PRO A 84 22.26 0.06 -10.39
CA PRO A 84 21.86 -1.33 -10.65
C PRO A 84 21.18 -2.09 -9.50
N HIS A 85 21.51 -1.77 -8.24
CA HIS A 85 20.97 -2.44 -7.05
C HIS A 85 20.36 -1.48 -6.02
N GLN A 86 20.21 -0.19 -6.34
CA GLN A 86 19.64 0.78 -5.41
C GLN A 86 18.79 1.82 -6.13
N ALA A 87 17.63 2.12 -5.55
CA ALA A 87 16.78 3.26 -5.89
C ALA A 87 16.87 4.30 -4.76
N ARG A 88 16.84 5.58 -5.09
CA ARG A 88 17.01 6.68 -4.15
C ARG A 88 16.02 7.81 -4.42
N TRP A 89 15.39 8.26 -3.34
CA TRP A 89 14.50 9.41 -3.28
C TRP A 89 15.08 10.45 -2.32
N GLN A 90 15.26 11.68 -2.79
CA GLN A 90 15.84 12.76 -1.98
C GLN A 90 14.98 14.00 -2.04
N GLY A 91 14.73 14.60 -0.88
CA GLY A 91 13.86 15.77 -0.80
C GLY A 91 14.04 16.55 0.49
N HIS A 92 13.26 17.62 0.59
CA HIS A 92 13.08 18.40 1.79
C HIS A 92 11.58 18.53 2.05
N TRP A 93 11.18 18.38 3.30
CA TRP A 93 9.80 18.59 3.71
C TRP A 93 9.79 19.28 5.07
N GLN A 94 9.19 20.48 5.10
CA GLN A 94 9.32 21.40 6.23
C GLN A 94 10.79 21.59 6.61
N ASP A 95 11.15 21.36 7.87
CA ASP A 95 12.53 21.52 8.38
C ASP A 95 13.33 20.20 8.42
N LEU A 96 12.94 19.22 7.60
CA LEU A 96 13.61 17.93 7.48
C LEU A 96 14.12 17.73 6.05
N ALA A 97 15.44 17.61 5.90
CA ALA A 97 16.06 17.08 4.70
C ALA A 97 16.14 15.57 4.82
N TYR A 98 15.81 14.83 3.76
CA TYR A 98 15.80 13.37 3.84
C TYR A 98 16.38 12.70 2.59
N THR A 99 16.86 11.47 2.78
CA THR A 99 17.18 10.52 1.72
C THR A 99 16.57 9.17 2.07
N CYS A 100 15.66 8.67 1.24
CA CYS A 100 15.12 7.33 1.31
C CYS A 100 15.81 6.48 0.22
N SER A 101 16.39 5.35 0.59
CA SER A 101 17.05 4.44 -0.35
C SER A 101 16.53 3.02 -0.20
N LEU A 102 16.07 2.42 -1.30
CA LEU A 102 15.84 0.98 -1.39
C LEU A 102 17.11 0.31 -1.90
N THR A 103 17.65 -0.65 -1.17
CA THR A 103 18.80 -1.45 -1.57
C THR A 103 18.42 -2.92 -1.70
N LEU A 104 18.77 -3.55 -2.83
CA LEU A 104 18.72 -5.01 -2.98
C LEU A 104 20.05 -5.61 -2.52
N HIS A 105 20.01 -6.61 -1.64
CA HIS A 105 21.21 -7.36 -1.29
C HIS A 105 21.70 -8.10 -2.55
N PRO A 106 23.00 -8.05 -2.91
CA PRO A 106 23.48 -8.57 -4.19
C PRO A 106 23.30 -10.10 -4.33
N GLU A 107 23.37 -10.82 -3.21
CA GLU A 107 23.42 -12.29 -3.12
C GLU A 107 22.32 -12.88 -2.21
N ALA A 108 21.24 -12.14 -1.97
CA ALA A 108 20.08 -12.69 -1.25
C ALA A 108 18.79 -12.07 -1.74
N THR A 109 17.71 -12.81 -1.55
CA THR A 109 16.32 -12.35 -1.59
C THR A 109 15.99 -11.47 -0.37
N LEU A 110 16.82 -10.46 -0.13
CA LEU A 110 16.76 -9.50 0.97
C LEU A 110 16.86 -8.09 0.39
N TRP A 111 15.97 -7.21 0.82
CA TRP A 111 16.06 -5.79 0.53
C TRP A 111 15.80 -4.97 1.79
N PHE A 112 16.22 -3.71 1.76
CA PHE A 112 16.00 -2.80 2.87
C PHE A 112 15.82 -1.37 2.41
N TRP A 113 15.04 -0.64 3.19
CA TRP A 113 14.76 0.78 3.04
C TRP A 113 15.50 1.53 4.13
N THR A 114 16.51 2.32 3.77
CA THR A 114 17.21 3.22 4.70
C THR A 114 16.73 4.65 4.51
N ILE A 115 16.31 5.28 5.60
CA ILE A 115 15.77 6.64 5.63
C ILE A 115 16.68 7.47 6.52
N ASP A 116 17.53 8.27 5.88
CA ASP A 116 18.37 9.25 6.55
C ASP A 116 17.63 10.58 6.65
N ILE A 117 17.53 11.12 7.86
CA ILE A 117 16.77 12.33 8.18
C ILE A 117 17.71 13.31 8.86
N HIS A 118 17.76 14.53 8.34
CA HIS A 118 18.57 15.62 8.86
C HIS A 118 17.69 16.79 9.27
N ASN A 119 17.86 17.27 10.51
CA ASN A 119 17.11 18.41 11.02
C ASN A 119 17.79 19.73 10.61
N THR A 120 17.11 20.49 9.76
CA THR A 120 17.57 21.80 9.29
C THR A 120 17.03 22.97 10.12
N ALA A 121 16.15 22.72 11.10
CA ALA A 121 15.65 23.74 12.02
C ALA A 121 16.69 24.18 13.04
N SER A 122 16.41 25.30 13.70
CA SER A 122 17.13 25.77 14.89
C SER A 122 16.64 25.14 16.20
N THR A 123 15.63 24.27 16.15
CA THR A 123 15.04 23.58 17.30
C THR A 123 14.98 22.07 17.07
N ASP A 124 14.88 21.30 18.14
CA ASP A 124 14.66 19.86 18.09
C ASP A 124 13.42 19.51 17.27
N ARG A 125 13.49 18.39 16.55
CA ARG A 125 12.35 17.82 15.82
C ARG A 125 12.07 16.41 16.31
N LEU A 126 10.78 16.12 16.52
CA LEU A 126 10.28 14.79 16.79
C LEU A 126 9.68 14.23 15.50
N CYS A 127 10.21 13.11 15.02
CA CYS A 127 9.71 12.45 13.83
C CYS A 127 9.73 10.93 13.98
N ASP A 128 8.91 10.24 13.21
CA ASP A 128 9.03 8.79 13.02
C ASP A 128 8.80 8.42 11.55
N VAL A 129 9.03 7.17 11.22
CA VAL A 129 8.85 6.64 9.87
C VAL A 129 7.87 5.48 9.90
N ILE A 130 6.95 5.45 8.95
CA ILE A 130 6.08 4.31 8.70
C ILE A 130 6.43 3.70 7.33
N TYR A 131 6.75 2.41 7.32
CA TYR A 131 6.91 1.61 6.12
C TYR A 131 5.63 0.81 5.86
N THR A 132 5.19 0.77 4.60
CA THR A 132 4.03 -0.03 4.17
C THR A 132 4.38 -0.94 3.02
N GLN A 133 3.80 -2.13 2.99
CA GLN A 133 3.92 -3.08 1.89
C GLN A 133 2.65 -3.92 1.80
N ASP A 134 1.95 -3.84 0.68
CA ASP A 134 0.94 -4.83 0.30
C ASP A 134 1.61 -6.14 -0.12
N ILE A 135 0.99 -7.29 0.16
CA ILE A 135 1.60 -8.62 0.09
C ILE A 135 0.76 -9.55 -0.79
N GLY A 136 1.35 -10.07 -1.88
CA GLY A 136 0.72 -11.02 -2.80
C GLY A 136 1.21 -12.46 -2.63
N LEU A 137 2.53 -12.66 -2.58
CA LEU A 137 3.21 -13.96 -2.35
C LEU A 137 2.67 -15.13 -3.18
N ALA A 138 2.32 -14.88 -4.44
CA ALA A 138 1.92 -15.92 -5.39
C ALA A 138 2.35 -15.55 -6.81
N HIS A 139 2.16 -16.46 -7.76
CA HIS A 139 2.39 -16.14 -9.17
C HIS A 139 1.54 -14.93 -9.60
N GLU A 140 2.11 -14.05 -10.44
CA GLU A 140 1.43 -12.81 -10.87
C GLU A 140 0.00 -13.07 -11.37
N GLY A 141 -0.21 -14.13 -12.14
CA GLY A 141 -1.54 -14.49 -12.66
C GLY A 141 -2.56 -14.84 -11.57
N ALA A 142 -2.12 -15.47 -10.47
CA ALA A 142 -2.98 -15.80 -9.34
C ALA A 142 -3.35 -14.55 -8.55
N VAL A 143 -2.35 -13.73 -8.21
CA VAL A 143 -2.54 -12.45 -7.49
C VAL A 143 -3.53 -11.56 -8.24
N ARG A 144 -3.32 -11.39 -9.55
CA ARG A 144 -4.16 -10.51 -10.39
C ARG A 144 -5.52 -11.10 -10.77
N ASN A 145 -5.72 -12.40 -10.55
CA ASN A 145 -7.03 -13.00 -10.74
C ASN A 145 -7.97 -12.64 -9.60
N ASN A 146 -7.47 -12.65 -8.36
CA ASN A 146 -8.19 -12.18 -7.19
C ASN A 146 -7.25 -11.96 -5.99
N GLU A 147 -6.92 -10.69 -5.74
CA GLU A 147 -6.01 -10.26 -4.68
C GLU A 147 -6.54 -10.58 -3.27
N ALA A 148 -7.86 -10.48 -3.08
CA ALA A 148 -8.55 -10.76 -1.83
C ALA A 148 -8.51 -12.25 -1.50
N TYR A 149 -8.75 -13.10 -2.49
CA TYR A 149 -8.67 -14.54 -2.35
C TYR A 149 -7.24 -14.99 -2.03
N CYS A 150 -6.23 -14.44 -2.70
CA CYS A 150 -4.83 -14.73 -2.36
C CYS A 150 -4.51 -14.37 -0.89
N SER A 151 -5.04 -13.24 -0.40
CA SER A 151 -4.84 -12.80 0.99
C SER A 151 -5.43 -13.77 2.02
N HIS A 152 -6.57 -14.42 1.72
CA HIS A 152 -7.18 -15.41 2.63
C HIS A 152 -6.21 -16.55 3.01
N TYR A 153 -5.26 -16.85 2.12
CA TYR A 153 -4.30 -17.94 2.32
C TYR A 153 -2.91 -17.47 2.78
N ILE A 154 -2.70 -16.16 2.92
CA ILE A 154 -1.46 -15.63 3.50
C ILE A 154 -1.60 -15.66 5.03
N ASP A 155 -0.91 -16.58 5.70
CA ASP A 155 -0.87 -16.59 7.15
C ASP A 155 0.12 -15.56 7.70
N HIS A 156 -0.40 -14.60 8.48
CA HIS A 156 0.39 -13.66 9.22
C HIS A 156 0.72 -14.19 10.62
N SER A 157 2.01 -14.13 10.97
CA SER A 157 2.55 -14.37 12.30
C SER A 157 3.37 -13.16 12.73
N VAL A 158 3.38 -12.86 14.02
CA VAL A 158 4.16 -11.74 14.58
C VAL A 158 4.97 -12.27 15.76
N LEU A 159 6.29 -12.27 15.61
CA LEU A 159 7.20 -12.63 16.70
C LEU A 159 7.87 -11.36 17.18
N THR A 160 7.92 -11.17 18.50
CA THR A 160 8.55 -9.99 19.10
C THR A 160 9.97 -10.35 19.51
N HIS A 161 10.93 -9.54 19.07
CA HIS A 161 12.33 -9.64 19.48
C HIS A 161 12.64 -8.53 20.48
N ASP A 162 13.35 -8.83 21.57
CA ASP A 162 13.61 -7.89 22.68
C ASP A 162 14.23 -6.56 22.22
N THR A 163 15.17 -6.62 21.25
CA THR A 163 15.84 -5.42 20.70
C THR A 163 15.05 -4.72 19.59
N TYR A 164 14.37 -5.47 18.72
CA TYR A 164 13.87 -4.95 17.44
C TYR A 164 12.34 -4.79 17.41
N GLY A 165 11.66 -5.19 18.48
CA GLY A 165 10.22 -5.13 18.58
C GLY A 165 9.52 -6.20 17.73
N PRO A 166 8.26 -5.98 17.35
CA PRO A 166 7.50 -6.89 16.50
C PRO A 166 8.09 -7.02 15.09
N VAL A 167 8.23 -8.26 14.64
CA VAL A 167 8.61 -8.64 13.27
C VAL A 167 7.44 -9.40 12.64
N VAL A 168 7.02 -8.96 11.46
CA VAL A 168 5.88 -9.53 10.74
C VAL A 168 6.37 -10.61 9.78
N TYR A 169 5.71 -11.75 9.82
CA TYR A 169 5.96 -12.91 8.98
C TYR A 169 4.69 -13.23 8.21
N SER A 170 4.82 -13.47 6.91
CA SER A 170 3.70 -13.77 6.02
C SER A 170 4.01 -15.01 5.21
N ARG A 171 3.19 -16.06 5.32
CA ARG A 171 3.38 -17.34 4.63
C ARG A 171 2.20 -17.64 3.73
N GLN A 172 2.44 -17.87 2.44
CA GLN A 172 1.41 -18.33 1.53
C GLN A 172 1.12 -19.83 1.77
N ASN A 173 -0.06 -20.13 2.35
CA ASN A 173 -0.51 -21.49 2.66
C ASN A 173 -1.05 -22.22 1.43
N GLN A 174 -1.57 -21.51 0.43
CA GLN A 174 -1.94 -22.12 -0.84
C GLN A 174 -0.68 -22.34 -1.67
N ALA A 175 -0.37 -23.59 -2.00
CA ALA A 175 0.86 -23.90 -2.71
C ALA A 175 0.95 -23.14 -4.05
N CYS A 176 2.10 -22.50 -4.27
CA CYS A 176 2.48 -21.91 -5.56
C CYS A 176 3.36 -22.93 -6.28
N GLY A 177 2.73 -23.78 -7.10
CA GLY A 177 3.35 -25.04 -7.51
C GLY A 177 3.51 -25.96 -6.30
N ASP A 178 4.74 -26.40 -6.02
CA ASP A 178 5.09 -27.16 -4.80
C ASP A 178 5.68 -26.28 -3.68
N GLN A 179 5.66 -24.95 -3.87
CA GLN A 179 6.31 -24.00 -2.96
C GLN A 179 5.31 -23.29 -2.04
N HIS A 180 5.86 -22.75 -0.94
CA HIS A 180 5.12 -21.97 0.06
C HIS A 180 5.91 -20.69 0.31
N PRO A 181 5.71 -19.67 -0.56
CA PRO A 181 6.36 -18.39 -0.45
C PRO A 181 6.21 -17.79 0.96
N TRP A 182 7.30 -17.25 1.48
CA TRP A 182 7.34 -16.73 2.85
C TRP A 182 8.14 -15.43 2.91
N LEU A 183 7.68 -14.50 3.74
CA LEU A 183 8.25 -13.16 3.85
C LEU A 183 8.38 -12.75 5.30
N MET A 184 9.57 -12.31 5.71
CA MET A 184 9.83 -11.68 7.00
C MET A 184 10.09 -10.19 6.80
N GLN A 185 9.45 -9.32 7.58
CA GLN A 185 9.60 -7.87 7.52
C GLN A 185 9.78 -7.28 8.91
N GLY A 186 10.74 -6.37 9.06
CA GLY A 186 11.08 -5.76 10.35
C GLY A 186 11.84 -4.44 10.23
N CYS A 187 12.28 -3.92 11.37
CA CYS A 187 13.11 -2.73 11.47
C CYS A 187 14.43 -3.08 12.18
N THR A 188 15.56 -2.55 11.70
CA THR A 188 16.88 -2.78 12.33
C THR A 188 17.11 -1.91 13.56
N THR A 189 16.29 -0.88 13.77
CA THR A 189 16.35 -0.05 14.98
C THR A 189 15.40 -0.62 16.03
N HIS A 190 14.10 -0.39 15.86
CA HIS A 190 13.02 -1.01 16.64
C HIS A 190 11.67 -0.71 15.97
N THR A 191 10.77 -1.70 15.93
CA THR A 191 9.37 -1.52 15.53
C THR A 191 8.52 -1.21 16.76
N ARG A 192 7.86 -0.05 16.81
CA ARG A 192 6.96 0.33 17.91
C ARG A 192 5.52 -0.14 17.70
N GLY A 193 5.07 -0.15 16.44
CA GLY A 193 3.71 -0.50 16.08
C GLY A 193 3.64 -1.19 14.73
N PHE A 194 2.63 -2.03 14.55
CA PHE A 194 2.42 -2.75 13.30
C PHE A 194 0.94 -2.94 12.93
N VAL A 195 0.68 -3.31 11.69
CA VAL A 195 -0.61 -3.81 11.20
C VAL A 195 -0.37 -4.84 10.10
N THR A 196 -1.20 -5.89 10.03
CA THR A 196 -1.04 -6.97 9.02
C THR A 196 -2.11 -7.01 7.94
N ASP A 197 -3.05 -6.07 7.96
CA ASP A 197 -4.05 -5.90 6.90
C ASP A 197 -4.17 -4.41 6.55
N GLY A 198 -4.54 -4.10 5.31
CA GLY A 198 -4.70 -2.73 4.88
C GLY A 198 -5.87 -2.01 5.57
N LEU A 199 -6.92 -2.73 6.00
CA LEU A 199 -8.07 -2.13 6.65
C LEU A 199 -7.71 -1.34 7.94
N PRO A 200 -6.94 -1.87 8.90
CA PRO A 200 -6.50 -1.09 10.06
C PRO A 200 -5.47 0.00 9.72
N PHE A 201 -4.79 -0.05 8.56
CA PHE A 201 -3.89 1.01 8.13
C PHE A 201 -4.64 2.19 7.47
N TYR A 202 -5.45 1.90 6.45
CA TYR A 202 -6.19 2.90 5.70
C TYR A 202 -7.41 3.39 6.49
N GLY A 203 -8.15 2.47 7.10
CA GLY A 203 -9.42 2.75 7.77
C GLY A 203 -10.56 3.00 6.80
N LEU A 204 -11.80 2.83 7.27
CA LEU A 204 -13.00 3.03 6.44
C LEU A 204 -13.14 4.46 5.91
N ALA A 205 -12.69 5.44 6.71
CA ALA A 205 -12.72 6.85 6.33
C ALA A 205 -11.84 7.16 5.10
N TYR A 206 -10.84 6.33 4.80
CA TYR A 206 -9.99 6.51 3.61
C TYR A 206 -10.79 6.65 2.32
N LYS A 207 -11.94 5.97 2.23
CA LYS A 207 -12.86 6.00 1.08
C LYS A 207 -13.41 7.40 0.77
N HIS A 208 -13.27 8.35 1.69
CA HIS A 208 -13.77 9.72 1.51
C HIS A 208 -12.77 10.80 1.94
N THR A 209 -11.72 10.46 2.69
CA THR A 209 -10.65 11.39 3.09
C THR A 209 -9.40 11.28 2.21
N ASN A 210 -9.19 10.12 1.58
CA ASN A 210 -7.91 9.73 0.96
C ASN A 210 -6.70 9.82 1.91
N ILE A 211 -6.94 9.78 3.23
CA ILE A 211 -5.92 9.90 4.27
C ILE A 211 -5.94 8.60 5.09
N PRO A 212 -4.88 7.79 5.07
CA PRO A 212 -4.79 6.58 5.88
C PRO A 212 -4.81 6.93 7.37
N VAL A 213 -5.72 6.30 8.13
CA VAL A 213 -5.84 6.55 9.57
C VAL A 213 -4.52 6.25 10.32
N GLY A 214 -3.79 5.23 9.89
CA GLY A 214 -2.50 4.84 10.47
C GLY A 214 -1.41 5.90 10.37
N LEU A 215 -1.53 6.86 9.45
CA LEU A 215 -0.59 7.99 9.35
C LEU A 215 -0.92 9.12 10.32
N THR A 216 -2.15 9.19 10.82
CA THR A 216 -2.63 10.27 11.70
C THR A 216 -2.65 9.89 13.18
N GLN A 217 -2.65 8.59 13.49
CA GLN A 217 -2.63 8.09 14.87
C GLN A 217 -1.25 8.22 15.52
N ASP A 218 -1.19 8.30 16.85
CA ASP A 218 0.10 8.29 17.56
C ASP A 218 0.90 7.01 17.28
N CYS A 219 0.25 5.86 17.32
CA CYS A 219 0.88 4.59 17.05
C CYS A 219 -0.03 3.75 16.16
N LEU A 220 0.55 2.99 15.24
CA LEU A 220 -0.15 1.88 14.61
C LEU A 220 -0.71 0.97 15.70
N VAL A 221 -1.93 0.48 15.50
CA VAL A 221 -2.73 -0.22 16.52
C VAL A 221 -2.18 -1.58 16.96
N SER A 222 -1.07 -2.05 16.37
CA SER A 222 -0.41 -3.32 16.70
C SER A 222 -1.36 -4.52 16.61
N VAL A 223 -2.11 -4.59 15.51
CA VAL A 223 -3.10 -5.65 15.28
C VAL A 223 -2.63 -6.62 14.21
N LYS A 224 -2.71 -7.91 14.55
CA LYS A 224 -2.63 -9.01 13.59
C LYS A 224 -4.04 -9.32 13.08
N GLN A 225 -4.38 -8.76 11.92
CA GLN A 225 -5.66 -8.97 11.27
C GLN A 225 -5.48 -9.87 10.06
N GLN A 226 -6.37 -10.85 9.92
CA GLN A 226 -6.47 -11.76 8.78
C GLN A 226 -7.73 -11.42 8.00
N TYR A 227 -7.56 -10.81 6.82
CA TYR A 227 -8.68 -10.40 5.98
C TYR A 227 -8.29 -10.45 4.49
N GLU A 228 -8.61 -9.43 3.71
CA GLU A 228 -8.57 -9.45 2.24
C GLU A 228 -7.51 -8.52 1.63
N MET A 229 -6.75 -7.82 2.47
CA MET A 229 -5.73 -6.89 2.03
C MET A 229 -4.45 -7.19 2.79
N ALA A 230 -3.86 -8.36 2.51
CA ALA A 230 -2.63 -8.80 3.16
C ALA A 230 -1.55 -7.70 3.04
N PHE A 231 -1.06 -7.25 4.19
CA PHE A 231 -0.30 -6.01 4.27
C PHE A 231 0.69 -6.08 5.42
N SER A 232 1.72 -5.26 5.37
CA SER A 232 2.64 -5.02 6.49
C SER A 232 2.87 -3.53 6.60
N GLY A 233 2.31 -2.95 7.67
CA GLY A 233 2.63 -1.60 8.10
C GLY A 233 3.52 -1.69 9.33
N LEU A 234 4.70 -1.07 9.30
CA LEU A 234 5.65 -1.04 10.41
C LEU A 234 6.00 0.40 10.76
N GLN A 235 5.94 0.75 12.04
CA GLN A 235 6.28 2.07 12.54
C GLN A 235 7.58 2.02 13.37
N SER A 236 8.51 2.92 13.09
CA SER A 236 9.73 3.08 13.88
C SER A 236 9.45 3.70 15.26
N ASP A 237 10.45 3.67 16.13
CA ASP A 237 10.46 4.55 17.29
C ASP A 237 10.45 6.03 16.90
N ILE A 238 10.02 6.87 17.84
CA ILE A 238 10.06 8.33 17.70
C ILE A 238 11.52 8.78 17.88
N LEU A 239 12.03 9.48 16.88
CA LEU A 239 13.35 10.08 16.87
C LEU A 239 13.25 11.52 17.33
N GLN A 240 14.09 11.89 18.30
CA GLN A 240 14.41 13.28 18.59
C GLN A 240 15.72 13.64 17.88
N ILE A 241 15.64 14.58 16.94
CA ILE A 241 16.78 15.04 16.14
C ILE A 241 17.09 16.48 16.54
N ALA A 242 18.25 16.70 17.16
CA ALA A 242 18.71 18.04 17.54
C ALA A 242 19.07 18.89 16.29
N PRO A 243 19.13 20.23 16.39
CA PRO A 243 19.52 21.11 15.30
C PRO A 243 20.83 20.69 14.62
N GLY A 244 20.81 20.51 13.31
CA GLY A 244 21.99 20.12 12.53
C GLY A 244 22.43 18.66 12.72
N GLU A 245 21.71 17.86 13.50
CA GLU A 245 21.96 16.42 13.60
C GLU A 245 21.20 15.61 12.55
N SER A 246 21.63 14.37 12.37
CA SER A 246 20.93 13.37 11.55
C SER A 246 20.65 12.10 12.36
N ARG A 247 19.58 11.40 11.96
CA ARG A 247 19.25 10.05 12.42
C ARG A 247 18.84 9.20 11.22
N SER A 248 18.89 7.88 11.37
CA SER A 248 18.54 6.94 10.32
C SER A 248 17.61 5.86 10.85
N VAL A 249 16.68 5.42 10.01
CA VAL A 249 15.80 4.27 10.24
C VAL A 249 15.99 3.31 9.08
N THR A 250 16.15 2.02 9.36
CA THR A 250 16.17 1.00 8.32
C THR A 250 15.10 -0.06 8.53
N PHE A 251 14.21 -0.22 7.54
CA PHE A 251 13.28 -1.34 7.44
C PHE A 251 13.83 -2.38 6.49
N TYR A 252 13.48 -3.64 6.67
CA TYR A 252 13.95 -4.72 5.82
C TYR A 252 12.87 -5.74 5.52
N ALA A 253 13.11 -6.52 4.47
CA ALA A 253 12.35 -7.70 4.18
C ALA A 253 13.23 -8.81 3.61
N GLU A 254 13.02 -10.03 4.07
CA GLU A 254 13.67 -11.24 3.55
C GLU A 254 12.61 -12.22 3.05
N TYR A 255 12.76 -12.60 1.78
CA TYR A 255 11.90 -13.55 1.10
C TYR A 255 12.53 -14.93 1.07
N VAL A 256 11.73 -15.96 1.34
CA VAL A 256 12.10 -17.37 1.24
C VAL A 256 11.12 -18.05 0.27
N PRO A 257 11.60 -18.62 -0.86
CA PRO A 257 10.72 -19.22 -1.87
C PRO A 257 9.83 -20.35 -1.32
N HIS A 258 10.36 -21.15 -0.39
CA HIS A 258 9.63 -22.26 0.19
C HIS A 258 9.90 -22.39 1.68
N HIS A 259 8.85 -22.17 2.47
CA HIS A 259 8.80 -22.45 3.90
C HIS A 259 7.75 -23.54 4.17
N PRO A 260 8.11 -24.83 4.23
CA PRO A 260 7.14 -25.92 4.25
C PRO A 260 6.29 -25.95 5.52
N GLU A 261 6.85 -25.56 6.66
CA GLU A 261 6.12 -25.51 7.93
C GLU A 261 5.43 -24.15 8.13
N PRO A 262 4.35 -24.08 8.92
CA PRO A 262 3.84 -22.82 9.44
C PRO A 262 4.94 -22.03 10.17
N THR A 263 4.81 -20.70 10.19
CA THR A 263 5.75 -19.86 10.93
C THR A 263 5.76 -20.24 12.42
N GLN A 264 6.96 -20.41 12.97
CA GLN A 264 7.19 -20.88 14.33
C GLN A 264 8.18 -19.99 15.08
N ALA A 265 8.25 -20.11 16.40
CA ALA A 265 9.13 -19.27 17.22
C ALA A 265 10.61 -19.35 16.81
N ALA A 266 11.08 -20.51 16.32
CA ALA A 266 12.44 -20.69 15.83
C ALA A 266 12.77 -19.83 14.59
N ASP A 267 11.77 -19.35 13.85
CA ASP A 267 12.00 -18.46 12.70
C ASP A 267 12.53 -17.07 13.14
N ALA A 268 12.37 -16.71 14.41
CA ALA A 268 12.99 -15.52 14.99
C ALA A 268 14.53 -15.59 14.98
N ASP A 269 15.13 -16.79 14.95
CA ASP A 269 16.58 -16.98 14.88
C ASP A 269 17.18 -16.44 13.57
N ARG A 270 16.35 -16.17 12.55
CA ARG A 270 16.77 -15.54 11.30
C ARG A 270 17.12 -14.06 11.50
N ILE A 271 16.42 -13.35 12.40
CA ILE A 271 16.51 -11.89 12.57
C ILE A 271 17.97 -11.41 12.72
N PRO A 272 18.79 -11.94 13.65
CA PRO A 272 20.15 -11.46 13.81
C PRO A 272 21.02 -11.68 12.57
N SER A 273 20.84 -12.79 11.86
CA SER A 273 21.58 -13.08 10.63
C SER A 273 21.22 -12.09 9.52
N THR A 274 19.92 -11.81 9.33
CA THR A 274 19.42 -10.85 8.35
C THR A 274 19.95 -9.44 8.62
N ILE A 275 19.89 -8.99 9.87
CA ILE A 275 20.40 -7.66 10.27
C ILE A 275 21.91 -7.56 10.06
N ASN A 276 22.68 -8.57 10.47
CA ASN A 276 24.13 -8.61 10.23
C ASN A 276 24.49 -8.46 8.74
N ARG A 277 23.67 -9.01 7.83
CA ARG A 277 23.90 -8.88 6.37
C ARG A 277 23.62 -7.46 5.88
N ILE A 278 22.61 -6.79 6.44
CA ILE A 278 22.28 -5.40 6.13
C ILE A 278 23.41 -4.49 6.60
N GLU A 279 23.81 -4.61 7.87
CA GLU A 279 24.87 -3.78 8.47
C GLU A 279 26.19 -3.91 7.72
N ARG A 280 26.61 -5.14 7.37
CA ARG A 280 27.80 -5.37 6.54
C ARG A 280 27.74 -4.71 5.17
N LEU A 281 26.55 -4.53 4.61
CA LEU A 281 26.39 -3.84 3.33
C LEU A 281 26.40 -2.32 3.51
N GLN A 282 25.81 -1.82 4.61
CA GLN A 282 25.80 -0.40 4.98
C GLN A 282 27.18 0.11 5.40
N ASP A 283 28.04 -0.74 5.97
CA ASP A 283 29.44 -0.42 6.32
C ASP A 283 30.33 -0.18 5.08
N ARG A 284 29.88 -0.60 3.90
CA ARG A 284 30.61 -0.36 2.66
C ARG A 284 30.49 1.11 2.24
N PRO A 285 31.46 1.64 1.48
CA PRO A 285 31.34 2.99 0.95
C PRO A 285 30.02 3.16 0.17
N PRO A 286 29.25 4.22 0.43
CA PRO A 286 27.95 4.40 -0.20
C PRO A 286 28.13 4.53 -1.71
N ASN A 287 27.20 3.97 -2.48
CA ASN A 287 27.18 4.20 -3.91
C ASN A 287 26.95 5.70 -4.16
N ARG A 288 27.78 6.28 -5.03
CA ARG A 288 27.73 7.69 -5.43
C ARG A 288 27.29 7.89 -6.87
N VAL A 289 27.20 6.80 -7.64
CA VAL A 289 26.84 6.85 -9.07
C VAL A 289 25.39 6.45 -9.21
N PHE A 290 24.57 7.45 -9.49
CA PHE A 290 23.14 7.32 -9.74
C PHE A 290 22.80 7.96 -11.07
N THR A 291 21.91 7.32 -11.82
CA THR A 291 21.25 7.90 -12.99
C THR A 291 20.03 8.67 -12.48
N PRO A 292 20.05 10.01 -12.49
CA PRO A 292 18.89 10.80 -12.10
C PRO A 292 17.76 10.62 -13.13
N GLN A 293 16.52 10.67 -12.67
CA GLN A 293 15.36 10.79 -13.54
C GLN A 293 14.83 12.23 -13.49
N PRO A 294 14.36 12.77 -14.63
CA PRO A 294 13.67 14.05 -14.64
C PRO A 294 12.47 14.01 -13.70
N ALA A 295 12.20 15.13 -13.02
CA ALA A 295 10.98 15.26 -12.23
C ALA A 295 9.77 15.07 -13.16
N ALA A 296 9.04 13.98 -12.97
CA ALA A 296 7.89 13.62 -13.77
C ALA A 296 6.59 14.12 -13.10
N ASN A 297 6.61 15.34 -12.55
CA ASN A 297 5.46 15.90 -11.85
C ASN A 297 4.35 16.28 -12.84
N THR A 298 3.19 15.67 -12.69
CA THR A 298 2.00 16.01 -13.48
C THR A 298 0.98 16.76 -12.62
N ILE A 299 0.00 17.40 -13.25
CA ILE A 299 -1.13 18.03 -12.54
C ILE A 299 -1.93 17.03 -11.69
N LEU A 300 -1.77 15.72 -11.94
CA LEU A 300 -2.48 14.66 -11.26
C LEU A 300 -1.79 14.22 -9.95
N HIS A 301 -0.63 14.77 -9.60
CA HIS A 301 0.11 14.32 -8.41
C HIS A 301 -0.31 15.03 -7.11
N ASN A 302 -0.92 16.22 -7.21
CA ASN A 302 -1.39 17.00 -6.05
C ASN A 302 -2.92 17.15 -6.10
N LEU A 303 -3.62 16.03 -6.25
CA LEU A 303 -5.08 16.03 -6.29
C LEU A 303 -5.65 16.01 -4.87
N THR A 304 -6.66 16.85 -4.65
CA THR A 304 -7.50 16.77 -3.45
C THR A 304 -8.70 15.91 -3.77
N MET A 305 -8.99 14.93 -2.91
CA MET A 305 -10.19 14.11 -3.06
C MET A 305 -11.43 14.99 -2.98
N LEU A 306 -12.31 14.88 -3.97
CA LEU A 306 -13.61 15.54 -3.97
C LEU A 306 -14.67 14.55 -3.47
N THR A 307 -15.21 14.85 -2.30
CA THR A 307 -16.20 13.99 -1.63
C THR A 307 -17.52 14.74 -1.47
N GLY A 308 -18.64 14.03 -1.66
CA GLY A 308 -19.98 14.56 -1.40
C GLY A 308 -20.23 14.91 0.08
N GLN A 309 -21.12 15.87 0.30
CA GLN A 309 -21.63 16.20 1.64
C GLN A 309 -22.67 15.18 2.09
N ASP A 310 -22.83 15.05 3.40
CA ASP A 310 -23.92 14.26 3.97
C ASP A 310 -25.26 14.96 3.72
N LEU A 311 -26.23 14.18 3.23
CA LEU A 311 -27.57 14.69 2.95
C LEU A 311 -28.38 14.74 4.24
N THR A 312 -29.02 15.89 4.48
CA THR A 312 -30.03 16.02 5.54
C THR A 312 -31.35 15.35 5.12
N ASP A 313 -32.26 15.14 6.07
CA ASP A 313 -33.61 14.64 5.74
C ASP A 313 -34.34 15.56 4.74
N ASP A 314 -34.14 16.87 4.84
CA ASP A 314 -34.69 17.86 3.90
C ASP A 314 -34.07 17.71 2.50
N ASP A 315 -32.75 17.51 2.42
CA ASP A 315 -32.07 17.25 1.13
C ASP A 315 -32.58 15.95 0.49
N VAL A 316 -32.74 14.89 1.28
CA VAL A 316 -33.28 13.61 0.81
C VAL A 316 -34.70 13.81 0.29
N GLN A 317 -35.56 14.51 1.03
CA GLN A 317 -36.94 14.77 0.62
C GLN A 317 -37.04 15.64 -0.64
N ALA A 318 -36.09 16.57 -0.83
CA ALA A 318 -36.02 17.42 -2.02
C ALA A 318 -35.51 16.67 -3.26
N LEU A 319 -34.48 15.82 -3.11
CA LEU A 319 -33.86 15.06 -4.20
C LEU A 319 -34.67 13.82 -4.60
N LEU A 320 -35.34 13.20 -3.63
CA LEU A 320 -36.03 11.92 -3.76
C LEU A 320 -37.45 12.04 -3.15
N PRO A 321 -38.36 12.78 -3.82
CA PRO A 321 -39.64 13.17 -3.23
C PRO A 321 -40.71 12.06 -3.19
N ASP A 322 -40.54 10.97 -3.93
CA ASP A 322 -41.50 9.86 -3.92
C ASP A 322 -41.47 9.02 -2.64
N ARG A 323 -42.30 7.98 -2.60
CA ARG A 323 -42.45 7.08 -1.45
C ARG A 323 -41.12 6.42 -1.06
N ARG A 324 -40.68 6.72 0.16
CA ARG A 324 -39.60 6.05 0.89
C ARG A 324 -40.10 4.80 1.63
N ARG A 325 -39.33 3.72 1.64
CA ARG A 325 -39.69 2.42 2.27
C ARG A 325 -38.47 1.79 2.94
N HIS A 326 -38.72 1.06 4.04
CA HIS A 326 -37.73 0.25 4.76
C HIS A 326 -36.46 1.02 5.14
N ASP A 327 -36.64 2.14 5.84
CA ASP A 327 -35.54 2.97 6.33
C ASP A 327 -34.61 2.13 7.24
N GLU A 328 -33.32 2.15 6.93
CA GLU A 328 -32.26 1.67 7.79
C GLU A 328 -31.66 2.87 8.51
N VAL A 329 -31.78 2.89 9.84
CA VAL A 329 -31.34 3.99 10.68
C VAL A 329 -30.45 3.42 11.78
N GLN A 330 -29.31 4.07 12.02
CA GLN A 330 -28.42 3.76 13.14
C GLN A 330 -28.12 5.05 13.91
N ASP A 331 -28.31 5.01 15.23
CA ASP A 331 -28.05 6.16 16.13
C ASP A 331 -28.70 7.48 15.66
N GLY A 332 -29.92 7.37 15.11
CA GLY A 332 -30.68 8.50 14.57
C GLY A 332 -30.24 8.99 13.18
N THR A 333 -29.22 8.38 12.58
CA THR A 333 -28.74 8.69 11.22
C THR A 333 -29.34 7.73 10.20
N LEU A 334 -29.98 8.27 9.16
CA LEU A 334 -30.46 7.48 8.02
C LEU A 334 -29.25 6.96 7.22
N LEU A 335 -29.21 5.64 7.01
CA LEU A 335 -28.12 4.97 6.30
C LEU A 335 -28.54 4.58 4.89
N SER A 336 -29.74 4.01 4.76
CA SER A 336 -30.25 3.57 3.46
C SER A 336 -31.76 3.35 3.46
N PHE A 337 -32.34 3.24 2.28
CA PHE A 337 -33.77 2.96 2.10
C PHE A 337 -34.08 2.47 0.68
N PHE A 338 -35.29 1.98 0.47
CA PHE A 338 -35.87 1.72 -0.85
C PHE A 338 -36.71 2.91 -1.31
N TYR A 339 -36.41 3.40 -2.50
CA TYR A 339 -37.07 4.52 -3.16
C TYR A 339 -38.04 4.03 -4.25
N ALA A 340 -39.24 4.60 -4.29
CA ALA A 340 -40.30 4.25 -5.22
C ALA A 340 -40.53 2.72 -5.25
N ASP A 341 -40.46 2.09 -6.42
CA ASP A 341 -40.78 0.67 -6.60
C ASP A 341 -39.55 -0.24 -6.55
N ALA A 342 -38.42 0.16 -7.14
CA ALA A 342 -37.29 -0.76 -7.38
C ALA A 342 -35.89 -0.14 -7.22
N THR A 343 -35.75 1.02 -6.56
CA THR A 343 -34.43 1.65 -6.35
C THR A 343 -34.01 1.48 -4.91
N HIS A 344 -32.78 1.02 -4.67
CA HIS A 344 -32.15 1.08 -3.35
C HIS A 344 -31.22 2.29 -3.31
N VAL A 345 -31.43 3.17 -2.33
CA VAL A 345 -30.60 4.33 -2.08
C VAL A 345 -29.70 4.05 -0.89
N VAL A 346 -28.41 4.30 -1.04
CA VAL A 346 -27.40 4.18 0.02
C VAL A 346 -26.81 5.56 0.24
N LEU A 347 -26.82 6.03 1.49
CA LEU A 347 -26.24 7.31 1.87
C LEU A 347 -24.78 7.14 2.28
N LYS A 348 -24.01 8.23 2.17
CA LYS A 348 -22.58 8.28 2.48
C LYS A 348 -22.27 7.72 3.88
N ALA A 349 -23.09 8.06 4.87
CA ALA A 349 -22.97 7.54 6.23
C ALA A 349 -22.92 6.01 6.30
N LYS A 350 -23.66 5.28 5.44
CA LYS A 350 -23.58 3.81 5.41
C LYS A 350 -22.29 3.31 4.79
N GLU A 351 -21.85 3.94 3.70
CA GLU A 351 -20.59 3.57 3.04
C GLU A 351 -19.41 3.70 4.02
N GLU A 352 -19.42 4.68 4.90
CA GLU A 352 -18.37 4.88 5.91
C GLU A 352 -18.34 3.81 7.02
N LEU A 353 -19.40 3.01 7.16
CA LEU A 353 -19.53 1.99 8.20
C LEU A 353 -19.21 0.58 7.70
N VAL A 354 -19.21 0.35 6.39
CA VAL A 354 -19.02 -0.99 5.81
C VAL A 354 -17.59 -1.24 5.35
N GLU A 355 -17.07 -2.42 5.66
CA GLU A 355 -15.74 -2.85 5.22
C GLU A 355 -15.68 -3.10 3.71
N ARG A 356 -16.74 -3.69 3.15
CA ARG A 356 -16.88 -3.90 1.70
C ARG A 356 -17.65 -2.74 1.08
N GLN A 357 -17.08 -2.16 0.03
CA GLN A 357 -17.69 -1.04 -0.68
C GLN A 357 -19.03 -1.43 -1.30
N HIS A 358 -20.02 -0.54 -1.22
CA HIS A 358 -21.24 -0.71 -1.98
C HIS A 358 -20.92 -0.67 -3.48
N GLY A 359 -21.46 -1.62 -4.23
CA GLY A 359 -21.27 -1.72 -5.66
C GLY A 359 -22.46 -2.34 -6.36
N HIS A 360 -22.47 -2.21 -7.68
CA HIS A 360 -23.53 -2.71 -8.52
C HIS A 360 -22.98 -3.19 -9.87
N ILE A 361 -23.57 -4.25 -10.41
CA ILE A 361 -23.28 -4.75 -11.75
C ILE A 361 -24.44 -4.34 -12.66
N LEU A 362 -24.12 -3.52 -13.66
CA LEU A 362 -25.02 -3.11 -14.72
C LEU A 362 -24.94 -4.13 -15.85
N ARG A 363 -26.09 -4.61 -16.32
CA ARG A 363 -26.18 -5.53 -17.45
C ARG A 363 -27.16 -5.00 -18.50
N SER A 364 -26.78 -5.07 -19.77
CA SER A 364 -27.69 -4.76 -20.88
C SER A 364 -28.59 -5.96 -21.24
N GLY A 365 -29.72 -5.65 -21.88
CA GLY A 365 -30.67 -6.64 -22.35
C GLY A 365 -31.68 -7.09 -21.29
N SER A 366 -32.71 -7.79 -21.76
CA SER A 366 -33.81 -8.31 -20.93
C SER A 366 -33.92 -9.83 -21.03
N ALA A 367 -32.92 -10.48 -21.63
CA ALA A 367 -32.96 -11.91 -21.87
C ALA A 367 -32.78 -12.70 -20.56
N LEU A 368 -33.76 -13.56 -20.31
CA LEU A 368 -33.77 -14.54 -19.22
C LEU A 368 -32.82 -15.72 -19.49
N ILE A 369 -32.30 -15.82 -20.72
CA ILE A 369 -31.34 -16.84 -21.15
C ILE A 369 -29.99 -16.18 -21.46
N PRO A 370 -28.87 -16.93 -21.38
CA PRO A 370 -27.56 -16.43 -21.75
C PRO A 370 -27.53 -15.88 -23.18
N GLN A 371 -26.91 -14.71 -23.36
CA GLN A 371 -26.62 -14.13 -24.67
C GLN A 371 -25.13 -13.78 -24.74
N ASP A 372 -24.57 -13.86 -25.94
CA ASP A 372 -23.16 -13.59 -26.22
C ASP A 372 -22.88 -12.11 -26.55
N ASP A 373 -23.93 -11.29 -26.67
CA ASP A 373 -23.87 -9.85 -26.93
C ASP A 373 -24.22 -8.97 -25.72
N GLY A 374 -24.46 -9.59 -24.56
CA GLY A 374 -24.77 -8.88 -23.32
C GLY A 374 -23.60 -8.03 -22.84
N LEU A 375 -23.82 -6.74 -22.63
CA LEU A 375 -22.85 -5.84 -22.03
C LEU A 375 -22.97 -5.91 -20.51
N SER A 376 -21.83 -5.87 -19.82
CA SER A 376 -21.77 -5.77 -18.37
C SER A 376 -20.76 -4.71 -17.95
N SER A 377 -21.03 -4.02 -16.85
CA SER A 377 -20.07 -3.12 -16.21
C SER A 377 -20.29 -3.09 -14.70
N THR A 378 -19.22 -3.05 -13.93
CA THR A 378 -19.27 -2.95 -12.48
C THR A 378 -19.06 -1.50 -12.04
N THR A 379 -19.76 -1.08 -10.99
CA THR A 379 -19.71 0.27 -10.43
C THR A 379 -19.58 0.19 -8.92
N HIS A 380 -18.88 1.14 -8.29
CA HIS A 380 -18.82 1.25 -6.83
C HIS A 380 -19.07 2.69 -6.36
N MET A 381 -19.64 2.83 -5.17
CA MET A 381 -20.07 4.09 -4.60
C MET A 381 -18.93 5.11 -4.44
N ALA A 382 -17.71 4.64 -4.16
CA ALA A 382 -16.52 5.46 -3.96
C ALA A 382 -15.89 5.99 -5.28
N GLY A 383 -16.71 6.32 -6.29
CA GLY A 383 -16.24 6.94 -7.54
C GLY A 383 -15.69 6.00 -8.60
N VAL A 384 -15.94 4.69 -8.50
CA VAL A 384 -15.65 3.73 -9.59
C VAL A 384 -16.85 3.69 -10.51
N PHE A 385 -16.87 4.58 -11.51
CA PHE A 385 -18.03 4.76 -12.39
C PHE A 385 -18.24 3.58 -13.35
N HIS A 386 -17.17 3.01 -13.88
CA HIS A 386 -17.17 1.83 -14.73
C HIS A 386 -15.85 1.08 -14.56
N SER A 387 -15.93 -0.15 -14.06
CA SER A 387 -14.86 -1.13 -14.11
C SER A 387 -15.36 -2.37 -14.85
N HIS A 388 -14.41 -3.18 -15.33
CA HIS A 388 -14.68 -4.48 -15.94
C HIS A 388 -15.78 -4.45 -17.02
N LEU A 389 -15.73 -3.45 -17.90
CA LEU A 389 -16.65 -3.37 -19.04
C LEU A 389 -16.38 -4.56 -19.97
N SER A 390 -17.42 -5.37 -20.22
CA SER A 390 -17.30 -6.59 -21.03
C SER A 390 -18.47 -6.81 -21.97
N ILE A 391 -18.25 -7.54 -23.07
CA ILE A 391 -19.31 -8.04 -23.97
C ILE A 391 -19.30 -9.58 -24.06
N GLY A 392 -20.38 -10.21 -23.61
CA GLY A 392 -20.47 -11.67 -23.55
C GLY A 392 -19.55 -12.24 -22.46
N ASN A 393 -18.40 -12.80 -22.83
CA ASN A 393 -17.49 -13.44 -21.88
C ASN A 393 -16.77 -12.38 -21.02
N THR A 394 -17.02 -12.39 -19.71
CA THR A 394 -16.48 -11.40 -18.77
C THR A 394 -14.97 -11.53 -18.52
N SER A 395 -14.30 -12.60 -18.96
CA SER A 395 -12.86 -12.76 -18.74
C SER A 395 -12.02 -12.37 -19.95
N PHE A 396 -12.56 -12.52 -21.16
CA PHE A 396 -11.81 -12.34 -22.40
C PHE A 396 -12.20 -11.11 -23.22
N ASN A 397 -13.45 -10.64 -23.11
CA ASN A 397 -14.04 -9.67 -24.05
C ASN A 397 -14.33 -8.32 -23.42
#